data_AF-A0A920RB52-F1
#
_entry.id   AF-A0A920RB52-F1
#
_cell.length_a   1.000
_cell.length_b   1.000
_cell.length_c   1.000
_cell.angle_alpha   90.00
_cell.angle_beta   90.00
_cell.angle_gamma   90.00
#
_symmetry.space_group_name_H-M   'P 1'
#
loop_
_entity.id
_entity.type
_entity.pdbx_description
1 polymer ?
#
loop_
_entity_poly.entity_id
_entity_poly.type
_entity_poly.pdbx_seq_one_letter_code
_entity_poly.pdbx_strand_id
1 'polypeptide(L)'
;MEDLGHSAGLLDEAHGGTRYSESLSNQLAKVNDPNLTPSGQMLKEMREGNESFFEFSMRQSKAHQAYLVNNGLEEQTVSHMSATSAESHDRQKEIEVSDDLIFDDFLTQWNDA
;
A
#
# COMPACT_ATOMS: atom_id res chain seq x y z
N MET A 1 -7.46 -20.50 15.77
CA MET A 1 -6.84 -20.99 14.52
C MET A 1 -7.76 -21.94 13.78
N GLU A 2 -8.49 -22.80 14.47
CA GLU A 2 -9.47 -23.73 13.88
C GLU A 2 -10.55 -23.02 13.04
N ASP A 3 -11.16 -21.96 13.58
CA ASP A 3 -12.17 -21.16 12.84
C ASP A 3 -11.61 -20.49 11.56
N LEU A 4 -10.36 -20.03 11.62
CA LEU A 4 -9.68 -19.46 10.46
C LEU A 4 -9.34 -20.54 9.42
N GLY A 5 -9.00 -21.74 9.86
CA GLY A 5 -8.77 -22.89 8.97
C GLY A 5 -10.03 -23.31 8.24
N HIS A 6 -11.17 -23.36 8.95
CA HIS A 6 -12.47 -23.63 8.34
C HIS A 6 -12.83 -22.58 7.28
N SER A 7 -12.69 -21.29 7.65
CA SER A 7 -12.96 -20.18 6.73
C SER A 7 -12.04 -20.20 5.49
N ALA A 8 -10.76 -20.50 5.68
CA ALA A 8 -9.80 -20.63 4.57
C ALA A 8 -10.19 -21.76 3.61
N GLY A 9 -10.61 -22.92 4.13
CA GLY A 9 -11.09 -24.03 3.32
C GLY A 9 -12.33 -23.68 2.49
N LEU A 10 -13.31 -22.98 3.08
CA LEU A 10 -14.50 -22.52 2.35
C LEU A 10 -14.15 -21.53 1.22
N LEU A 11 -13.20 -20.62 1.46
CA LEU A 11 -12.74 -19.66 0.47
C LEU A 11 -11.92 -20.31 -0.65
N ASP A 12 -11.12 -21.32 -0.32
CA ASP A 12 -10.38 -22.13 -1.28
C ASP A 12 -11.33 -22.94 -2.20
N GLU A 13 -12.40 -23.51 -1.64
CA GLU A 13 -13.45 -24.18 -2.41
C GLU A 13 -14.17 -23.19 -3.35
N ALA A 14 -14.56 -22.02 -2.84
CA ALA A 14 -15.30 -21.02 -3.62
C ALA A 14 -14.47 -20.38 -4.75
N HIS A 15 -13.18 -20.13 -4.53
CA HIS A 15 -12.31 -19.43 -5.48
C HIS A 15 -11.38 -20.34 -6.28
N GLY A 16 -11.36 -21.64 -5.96
CA GLY A 16 -10.47 -22.62 -6.57
C GLY A 16 -9.00 -22.44 -6.14
N GLY A 17 -8.37 -23.54 -5.74
CA GLY A 17 -6.98 -23.59 -5.31
C GLY A 17 -6.84 -23.63 -3.79
N THR A 18 -5.69 -23.17 -3.29
CA THR A 18 -5.25 -23.33 -1.88
C THR A 18 -4.73 -22.03 -1.27
N ARG A 19 -4.93 -20.89 -1.95
CA ARG A 19 -4.29 -19.60 -1.60
C ARG A 19 -4.65 -19.15 -0.18
N TYR A 20 -5.86 -19.41 0.28
CA TYR A 20 -6.28 -18.99 1.62
C TYR A 20 -5.66 -19.86 2.70
N SER A 21 -5.66 -21.19 2.51
CA SER A 21 -5.03 -22.13 3.45
C SER A 21 -3.50 -21.97 3.49
N GLU A 22 -2.87 -21.70 2.34
CA GLU A 22 -1.44 -21.38 2.24
C GLU A 22 -1.10 -20.08 2.96
N SER A 23 -1.89 -19.02 2.75
CA SER A 23 -1.72 -17.75 3.45
C SER A 23 -1.84 -17.92 4.96
N LEU A 24 -2.83 -18.70 5.43
CA LEU A 24 -3.01 -19.01 6.85
C LEU A 24 -1.81 -19.77 7.43
N SER A 25 -1.30 -20.75 6.70
CA SER A 25 -0.10 -21.52 7.08
C SER A 25 1.13 -20.62 7.20
N ASN A 26 1.30 -19.67 6.27
CA ASN A 26 2.37 -18.68 6.33
C ASN A 26 2.25 -17.74 7.55
N GLN A 27 1.04 -17.35 7.96
CA GLN A 27 0.87 -16.53 9.17
C GLN A 27 1.10 -17.34 10.45
N LEU A 28 0.67 -18.60 10.48
CA LEU A 28 0.94 -19.52 11.58
C LEU A 28 2.44 -19.71 11.82
N ALA A 29 3.21 -19.83 10.75
CA ALA A 29 4.66 -19.94 10.85
C ALA A 29 5.27 -18.75 11.63
N LYS A 30 4.73 -17.53 11.45
CA LYS A 30 5.19 -16.32 12.16
C LYS A 30 4.86 -16.32 13.65
N VAL A 31 3.77 -16.98 14.05
CA VAL A 31 3.42 -17.15 15.47
C VAL A 31 4.41 -18.10 16.14
N ASN A 32 4.81 -19.15 15.43
CA ASN A 32 5.75 -20.16 15.94
C ASN A 32 7.22 -19.71 15.88
N ASP A 33 7.57 -18.87 14.90
CA ASP A 33 8.90 -18.29 14.76
C ASP A 33 8.82 -16.77 14.50
N PRO A 34 9.08 -15.94 15.54
CA PRO A 34 9.10 -14.49 15.41
C PRO A 34 10.07 -13.95 14.36
N ASN A 35 11.11 -14.69 13.97
CA ASN A 35 12.05 -14.26 12.92
C ASN A 35 11.39 -14.26 11.52
N LEU A 36 10.25 -14.92 11.35
CA LEU A 36 9.47 -14.90 10.11
C LEU A 36 8.51 -13.70 10.03
N THR A 37 8.37 -12.93 11.11
CA THR A 37 7.62 -11.67 11.07
C THR A 37 8.38 -10.63 10.21
N PRO A 38 7.69 -9.68 9.55
CA PRO A 38 8.37 -8.63 8.79
C PRO A 38 9.38 -7.82 9.61
N SER A 39 9.07 -7.53 10.88
CA SER A 39 10.00 -6.86 11.80
C SER A 39 11.18 -7.74 12.17
N GLY A 40 10.97 -9.04 12.39
CA GLY A 40 12.03 -10.02 12.63
C GLY A 40 12.99 -10.16 11.45
N GLN A 41 12.47 -10.25 10.22
CA GLN A 41 13.26 -10.31 8.99
C GLN A 41 14.06 -9.02 8.78
N MET A 42 13.42 -7.85 8.94
CA MET A 42 14.09 -6.55 8.86
C MET A 42 15.25 -6.45 9.86
N LEU A 43 15.02 -6.79 11.13
CA LEU A 43 16.06 -6.74 12.17
C LEU A 43 17.21 -7.73 11.88
N LYS A 44 16.90 -8.90 11.32
CA LYS A 44 17.90 -9.87 10.90
C LYS A 44 18.78 -9.30 9.78
N GLU A 45 18.18 -8.79 8.71
CA GLU A 45 18.90 -8.18 7.59
C GLU A 45 19.77 -7.01 8.04
N MET A 46 19.23 -6.12 8.88
CA MET A 46 19.99 -5.00 9.43
C MET A 46 21.22 -5.47 10.24
N ARG A 47 21.07 -6.52 11.05
CA ARG A 47 22.18 -7.09 11.83
C ARG A 47 23.23 -7.75 10.93
N GLU A 48 22.81 -8.52 9.94
CA GLU A 48 23.70 -9.21 9.00
C GLU A 48 24.46 -8.23 8.09
N GLY A 49 23.80 -7.15 7.68
CA GLY A 49 24.41 -6.07 6.89
C GLY A 49 25.17 -5.02 7.71
N ASN A 50 25.14 -5.10 9.05
CA ASN A 50 25.64 -4.06 9.96
C ASN A 50 25.10 -2.66 9.60
N GLU A 51 23.80 -2.59 9.29
CA GLU A 51 23.10 -1.38 8.85
C GLU A 51 22.32 -0.75 10.01
N SER A 52 22.33 0.57 10.08
CA SER A 52 21.32 1.35 10.80
C SER A 52 19.96 1.26 10.08
N PHE A 53 18.88 1.62 10.78
CA PHE A 53 17.54 1.66 10.19
C PHE A 53 17.45 2.60 8.98
N PHE A 54 18.16 3.72 9.02
CA PHE A 54 18.19 4.68 7.92
C PHE A 54 18.84 4.08 6.67
N GLU A 55 20.00 3.43 6.83
CA GLU A 55 20.72 2.79 5.72
C GLU A 55 19.87 1.68 5.08
N PHE A 56 19.28 0.80 5.91
CA PHE A 56 18.35 -0.23 5.45
C PHE A 56 17.19 0.38 4.66
N SER A 57 16.49 1.37 5.23
CA SER A 57 15.31 1.98 4.61
C SER A 57 15.66 2.68 3.30
N MET A 58 16.83 3.33 3.23
CA MET A 58 17.32 3.99 2.02
C MET A 58 17.68 2.96 0.94
N ARG A 59 18.31 1.85 1.32
CA ARG A 59 18.61 0.73 0.40
C ARG A 59 17.33 0.15 -0.18
N GLN A 60 16.33 -0.14 0.65
CA GLN A 60 15.03 -0.64 0.19
C GLN A 60 14.31 0.36 -0.72
N SER A 61 14.32 1.64 -0.38
CA SER A 61 13.73 2.71 -1.20
C SER A 61 14.35 2.78 -2.60
N LYS A 62 15.69 2.70 -2.69
CA LYS A 62 16.41 2.66 -3.97
C LYS A 62 16.09 1.40 -4.77
N ALA A 63 15.99 0.24 -4.13
CA ALA A 63 15.62 -1.00 -4.78
C ALA A 63 14.20 -0.93 -5.37
N HIS A 64 13.24 -0.40 -4.62
CA HIS A 64 11.88 -0.19 -5.10
C HIS A 64 11.81 0.83 -6.24
N GLN A 65 12.51 1.96 -6.13
CA GLN A 65 12.61 2.94 -7.22
C GLN A 65 13.15 2.29 -8.50
N ALA A 66 14.27 1.56 -8.41
CA ALA A 66 14.87 0.89 -9.55
C ALA A 66 13.91 -0.14 -10.17
N TYR A 67 13.21 -0.93 -9.34
CA TYR A 67 12.22 -1.88 -9.82
C TYR A 67 11.08 -1.18 -10.58
N LEU A 68 10.47 -0.14 -10.00
CA LEU A 68 9.33 0.55 -10.59
C LEU A 68 9.71 1.28 -11.89
N VAL A 69 10.90 1.90 -11.94
CA VAL A 69 11.39 2.59 -13.14
C VAL A 69 11.71 1.60 -14.26
N ASN A 70 12.32 0.45 -13.94
CA ASN A 70 12.80 -0.48 -14.96
C ASN A 70 11.72 -1.44 -15.49
N ASN A 71 10.69 -1.75 -14.71
CA ASN A 71 9.61 -2.65 -15.16
C ASN A 71 8.47 -1.90 -15.86
N GLY A 72 8.40 -0.57 -15.68
CA GLY A 72 7.40 0.29 -16.33
C GLY A 72 5.96 -0.08 -15.96
N LEU A 73 5.02 0.57 -16.64
CA LEU A 73 3.60 0.25 -16.57
C LEU A 73 3.11 -0.08 -17.98
N GLU A 74 2.02 -0.85 -18.06
CA GLU A 74 1.31 -1.05 -19.32
C GLU A 74 0.87 0.30 -19.91
N GLU A 75 0.90 0.42 -21.24
CA GLU A 75 0.59 1.67 -21.94
C GLU A 75 -0.81 2.22 -21.57
N GLN A 76 -1.79 1.32 -21.40
CA GLN A 76 -3.13 1.67 -20.96
C GLN A 76 -3.13 2.34 -19.58
N THR A 77 -2.32 1.82 -18.65
CA THR A 77 -2.18 2.39 -17.30
C THR A 77 -1.53 3.76 -17.35
N VAL A 78 -0.46 3.93 -18.16
CA VAL A 78 0.19 5.24 -18.35
C VAL A 78 -0.79 6.26 -18.92
N SER A 79 -1.52 5.89 -19.98
CA SER A 79 -2.51 6.76 -20.61
C SER A 79 -3.62 7.15 -19.62
N HIS A 80 -4.14 6.20 -18.85
CA HIS A 80 -5.13 6.46 -17.81
C HIS A 80 -4.61 7.43 -16.76
N MET A 81 -3.40 7.21 -16.23
CA MET A 81 -2.81 8.10 -15.21
C MET A 81 -2.57 9.52 -15.74
N SER A 82 -2.11 9.67 -16.98
CA SER A 82 -1.94 10.98 -17.61
C SER A 82 -3.27 11.72 -17.80
N ALA A 83 -4.31 11.02 -18.26
CA ALA A 83 -5.64 11.60 -18.41
C ALA A 83 -6.23 12.02 -17.06
N THR A 84 -6.15 11.16 -16.05
CA THR A 84 -6.61 11.45 -14.68
C THR A 84 -5.88 12.65 -14.07
N SER A 85 -4.57 12.78 -14.31
CA SER A 85 -3.80 13.94 -13.85
C SER A 85 -4.28 15.24 -14.50
N ALA A 86 -4.52 15.25 -15.82
CA ALA A 86 -5.04 16.43 -16.50
C ALA A 86 -6.45 16.80 -16.00
N GLU A 87 -7.34 15.82 -15.90
CA GLU A 87 -8.70 16.02 -15.38
C GLU A 87 -8.68 16.59 -13.96
N SER A 88 -7.80 16.09 -13.08
CA SER A 88 -7.70 16.57 -11.70
C SER A 88 -7.35 18.06 -11.62
N HIS A 89 -6.48 18.54 -12.49
CA HIS A 89 -6.10 19.95 -12.53
C HIS A 89 -7.22 20.83 -13.11
N ASP A 90 -7.95 20.35 -14.11
CA ASP A 90 -9.06 21.12 -14.66
C ASP A 90 -10.21 21.21 -13.66
N ARG A 91 -10.53 20.11 -12.97
CA ARG A 91 -11.53 20.10 -11.88
C ARG A 91 -11.11 20.99 -10.70
N GLN A 92 -9.82 21.01 -10.36
CA GLN A 92 -9.31 21.94 -9.34
C GLN A 92 -9.60 23.40 -9.73
N LYS A 93 -9.29 23.81 -10.97
CA LYS A 93 -9.56 25.18 -11.45
C LYS A 93 -11.05 25.50 -11.48
N GLU A 94 -11.87 24.54 -11.88
CA GLU A 94 -13.32 24.70 -11.89
C GLU A 94 -13.85 25.00 -10.48
N ILE A 95 -13.36 24.27 -9.47
CA ILE A 95 -13.67 24.52 -8.05
C ILE A 95 -13.23 25.93 -7.66
N GLU A 96 -11.96 26.27 -7.89
CA GLU A 96 -11.39 27.57 -7.54
C GLU A 96 -12.10 28.75 -8.20
N VAL A 97 -12.61 28.59 -9.43
CA VAL A 97 -13.39 29.61 -10.15
C VAL A 97 -14.83 29.69 -9.62
N SER A 98 -15.37 28.58 -9.12
CA SER A 98 -16.72 28.50 -8.56
C SER A 98 -16.81 28.90 -7.08
N ASP A 99 -15.68 29.22 -6.43
CA ASP A 99 -15.67 29.66 -5.05
C ASP A 99 -16.34 31.04 -4.91
N ASP A 100 -17.51 31.05 -4.27
CA ASP A 100 -18.28 32.27 -4.01
C ASP A 100 -17.96 32.89 -2.64
N LEU A 101 -17.19 32.20 -1.79
CA LEU A 101 -16.80 32.64 -0.45
C LEU A 101 -15.29 32.75 -0.35
N ILE A 102 -14.82 33.79 0.33
CA ILE A 102 -13.43 33.82 0.77
C ILE A 102 -13.21 32.74 1.84
N PHE A 103 -11.97 32.28 1.95
CA PHE A 103 -11.61 31.15 2.81
C PHE A 103 -12.03 31.33 4.28
N ASP A 104 -11.91 32.53 4.83
CA ASP A 104 -12.28 32.84 6.22
C ASP A 104 -13.79 32.69 6.47
N ASP A 105 -14.61 33.13 5.51
CA ASP A 105 -16.08 33.03 5.60
C ASP A 105 -16.53 31.57 5.45
N PHE A 106 -15.92 30.82 4.53
CA PHE A 106 -16.12 29.38 4.40
C PHE A 106 -15.82 28.64 5.71
N LEU A 107 -14.68 28.93 6.34
CA LEU A 107 -14.29 28.28 7.61
C LEU A 107 -15.25 28.61 8.76
N THR A 108 -15.72 29.86 8.82
CA THR A 108 -16.72 30.26 9.83
C THR A 108 -18.01 29.48 9.63
N GLN A 109 -18.53 29.43 8.40
CA GLN A 109 -19.74 28.69 8.07
C GLN A 109 -19.61 27.18 8.34
N TRP A 110 -18.47 26.56 8.00
CA TRP A 110 -18.23 25.13 8.22
C TRP A 110 -18.17 24.75 9.70
N ASN A 111 -17.58 25.59 10.54
CA ASN A 111 -17.41 25.31 11.98
C ASN A 111 -18.65 25.65 12.83
N ASP A 112 -19.55 26.48 12.31
CA ASP A 112 -20.82 26.83 12.96
C ASP A 112 -21.96 25.83 12.66
N ALA A 113 -21.73 24.87 11.76
CA ALA A 113 -22.65 23.77 11.40
C ALA A 113 -22.46 22.54 12.29
#